data_AF-A0A3L7RXS3-F1
#
_entry.id   AF-A0A3L7RXS3-F1
#
_cell.length_a   1.000
_cell.length_b   1.000
_cell.length_c   1.000
_cell.angle_alpha   90.00
_cell.angle_beta   90.00
_cell.angle_gamma   90.00
#
_symmetry.space_group_name_H-M   'P 1'
#
loop_
_entity.id
_entity.type
_entity.pdbx_description
1 polymer ?
#
loop_
_entity_poly.entity_id
_entity_poly.type
_entity_poly.pdbx_seq_one_letter_code
_entity_poly.pdbx_strand_id
1 'polypeptide(L)'
;MAKNWMLATLLLGCLFLGIKGYEYSAKFSHGIYPAQPHSRIYEKPDLYYGAAVRARLGEPAIIEQLKELDDTPEEKLSSDEASARRRLQKIRQMVVSPDQQPFDLAVVADQIMPLPSEGTGGHGGHTEGLNDTFPWLRLPAVIPGGNMWASTYFLLTGFHAIHVAVGLLVFAILLTYRLDRKRAGMIENAGLYWHFVDLVWIFLFPLLYLF
;
A
#
# COMPACT_ATOMS: atom_id res chain seq x y z
N MET A 1 -17.99 -36.17 -15.62
CA MET A 1 -18.71 -34.95 -15.17
C MET A 1 -18.05 -34.32 -13.93
N ALA A 2 -17.95 -35.00 -12.78
CA ALA A 2 -17.35 -34.41 -11.56
C ALA A 2 -15.91 -33.90 -11.70
N LYS A 3 -15.03 -34.62 -12.43
CA LYS A 3 -13.65 -34.17 -12.66
C LYS A 3 -13.55 -32.85 -13.43
N ASN A 4 -14.49 -32.58 -14.34
CA ASN A 4 -14.48 -31.35 -15.13
C ASN A 4 -14.76 -30.13 -14.25
N TRP A 5 -15.68 -30.26 -13.29
CA TRP A 5 -15.98 -29.23 -12.31
C TRP A 5 -14.80 -28.96 -11.38
N MET A 6 -14.15 -30.03 -10.88
CA MET A 6 -12.94 -29.88 -10.06
C MET A 6 -11.80 -29.19 -10.82
N LEU A 7 -11.64 -29.51 -12.12
CA LEU A 7 -10.65 -28.85 -12.97
C LEU A 7 -10.99 -27.36 -13.17
N ALA A 8 -12.26 -27.03 -13.35
CA ALA A 8 -12.71 -25.64 -13.42
C ALA A 8 -12.43 -24.88 -12.11
N THR A 9 -12.73 -25.47 -10.94
CA THR A 9 -12.39 -24.89 -9.63
C THR A 9 -10.89 -24.64 -9.49
N LEU A 10 -10.07 -25.59 -9.94
CA LEU A 10 -8.62 -25.46 -9.89
C LEU A 10 -8.11 -24.32 -10.78
N LEU A 11 -8.64 -24.20 -12.00
CA LEU A 11 -8.30 -23.09 -12.92
C LEU A 11 -8.72 -21.73 -12.34
N LEU A 12 -9.93 -21.64 -11.79
CA LEU A 12 -10.45 -20.40 -11.21
C LEU A 12 -9.65 -19.97 -9.97
N GLY A 13 -9.29 -20.92 -9.08
CA GLY A 13 -8.45 -20.60 -7.93
C GLY A 13 -7.01 -20.24 -8.31
N CYS A 14 -6.44 -20.88 -9.34
CA CYS A 14 -5.15 -20.47 -9.89
C CYS A 14 -5.20 -19.05 -10.49
N LEU A 15 -6.26 -18.72 -11.22
CA LEU A 15 -6.47 -17.37 -11.75
C LEU A 15 -6.58 -16.34 -10.62
N PHE A 16 -7.35 -16.65 -9.58
CA PHE A 16 -7.47 -15.80 -8.39
C PHE A 16 -6.12 -15.52 -7.73
N LEU A 17 -5.29 -16.55 -7.52
CA LEU A 17 -3.94 -16.38 -6.98
C LEU A 17 -3.04 -15.57 -7.92
N GLY A 18 -3.17 -15.74 -9.24
CA GLY A 18 -2.44 -14.94 -10.22
C GLY A 18 -2.77 -13.45 -10.14
N ILE A 19 -4.06 -13.11 -10.05
CA ILE A 19 -4.52 -11.72 -9.87
C ILE A 19 -3.98 -11.15 -8.56
N LYS A 20 -4.06 -11.91 -7.46
CA LYS A 20 -3.54 -11.47 -6.16
C LYS A 20 -2.03 -11.29 -6.17
N GLY A 21 -1.30 -12.18 -6.85
CA GLY A 21 0.15 -12.06 -7.03
C GLY A 21 0.53 -10.78 -7.79
N TYR A 22 -0.20 -10.46 -8.86
CA TYR A 22 0.00 -9.22 -9.61
C TYR A 22 -0.28 -7.98 -8.74
N GLU A 23 -1.40 -7.97 -8.01
CA GLU A 23 -1.77 -6.89 -7.10
C GLU A 23 -0.69 -6.69 -6.01
N TYR A 24 -0.15 -7.76 -5.45
CA TYR A 24 0.93 -7.72 -4.48
C TYR A 24 2.21 -7.15 -5.09
N SER A 25 2.60 -7.61 -6.28
CA SER A 25 3.80 -7.12 -6.98
C SER A 25 3.71 -5.62 -7.25
N ALA A 26 2.54 -5.12 -7.66
CA ALA A 26 2.31 -3.70 -7.84
C ALA A 26 2.48 -2.94 -6.51
N LYS A 27 1.86 -3.42 -5.41
CA LYS A 27 1.96 -2.81 -4.08
C LYS A 27 3.41 -2.77 -3.56
N PHE A 28 4.18 -3.83 -3.77
CA PHE A 28 5.61 -3.85 -3.43
C PHE A 28 6.43 -2.86 -4.28
N SER A 29 6.13 -2.73 -5.57
CA SER A 29 6.81 -1.74 -6.44
C SER A 29 6.56 -0.29 -6.01
N HIS A 30 5.41 -0.02 -5.38
CA HIS A 30 5.07 1.28 -4.79
C HIS A 30 5.60 1.47 -3.36
N GLY A 31 6.32 0.48 -2.81
CA GLY A 31 6.93 0.57 -1.49
C GLY A 31 5.98 0.31 -0.32
N ILE A 32 4.90 -0.44 -0.54
CA ILE A 32 3.94 -0.83 0.50
C ILE A 32 4.32 -2.23 1.01
N TYR A 33 4.80 -2.31 2.25
CA TYR A 33 5.29 -3.56 2.87
C TYR A 33 4.61 -3.83 4.22
N PRO A 34 4.43 -5.10 4.62
CA PRO A 34 3.75 -5.47 5.87
C PRO A 34 4.60 -5.34 7.15
N ALA A 35 5.93 -5.37 7.06
CA ALA A 35 6.81 -5.54 8.24
C ALA A 35 8.07 -4.67 8.24
N GLN A 36 8.22 -3.74 7.30
CA GLN A 36 9.36 -2.83 7.29
C GLN A 36 8.98 -1.48 7.94
N PRO A 37 9.87 -0.85 8.73
CA PRO A 37 9.67 0.52 9.23
C PRO A 37 9.73 1.61 8.13
N HIS A 38 9.73 1.21 6.85
CA HIS A 38 9.97 2.05 5.67
C HIS A 38 8.81 2.01 4.65
N SER A 39 7.61 1.57 5.02
CA SER A 39 6.46 1.91 4.17
C SER A 39 6.44 3.43 4.04
N ARG A 40 6.40 3.97 2.82
CA ARG A 40 6.28 5.42 2.61
C ARG A 40 4.92 5.99 3.05
N ILE A 41 4.20 5.23 3.87
CA ILE A 41 2.84 5.48 4.32
C ILE A 41 2.88 5.24 5.83
N TYR A 42 2.69 6.32 6.58
CA TYR A 42 2.66 6.33 8.04
C TYR A 42 1.24 6.62 8.53
N GLU A 43 0.89 6.05 9.69
CA GLU A 43 -0.41 6.25 10.36
C GLU A 43 -0.52 7.62 11.00
N LYS A 44 0.55 8.02 11.65
CA LYS A 44 0.73 9.28 12.34
C LYS A 44 2.16 9.75 12.05
N PRO A 45 2.39 11.06 12.03
CA PRO A 45 3.73 11.60 12.00
C PRO A 45 4.42 11.24 13.32
N ASP A 46 5.19 10.15 13.32
CA ASP A 46 5.92 9.63 14.47
C ASP A 46 7.41 9.91 14.34
N LEU A 47 8.19 9.62 15.39
CA LEU A 47 9.64 9.87 15.37
C LEU A 47 10.35 9.23 14.16
N TYR A 48 9.83 8.10 13.68
CA TYR A 48 10.35 7.39 12.51
C TYR A 48 10.01 8.09 11.19
N TYR A 49 8.85 8.73 11.08
CA TYR A 49 8.46 9.55 9.93
C TYR A 49 9.48 10.69 9.69
N GLY A 50 9.82 11.45 10.75
CA GLY A 50 10.82 12.52 10.65
C GLY A 50 12.20 12.00 10.23
N ALA A 51 12.61 10.85 10.76
CA ALA A 51 13.86 10.19 10.38
C ALA A 51 13.85 9.73 8.91
N ALA A 52 12.73 9.21 8.41
CA ALA A 52 12.57 8.78 7.03
C ALA A 52 12.59 9.96 6.04
N VAL A 53 11.94 11.08 6.37
CA VAL A 53 12.01 12.33 5.60
C VAL A 53 13.46 12.84 5.56
N ARG A 54 14.17 12.83 6.71
CA ARG A 54 15.59 13.22 6.79
C ARG A 54 16.47 12.34 5.92
N ALA A 55 16.28 11.02 5.99
CA ALA A 55 17.04 10.06 5.21
C ALA A 55 16.85 10.30 3.70
N ARG A 56 15.61 10.51 3.25
CA ARG A 56 15.30 10.78 1.84
C ARG A 56 15.91 12.08 1.34
N LEU A 57 15.82 13.16 2.13
CA LEU A 57 16.42 14.46 1.80
C LEU A 57 17.96 14.42 1.83
N GLY A 58 18.54 13.45 2.54
CA GLY A 58 19.99 13.23 2.62
C GLY A 58 20.56 12.31 1.53
N GLU A 59 19.73 11.75 0.64
CA GLU A 59 20.24 10.91 -0.46
C GLU A 59 21.01 11.76 -1.48
N PRO A 60 22.20 11.31 -1.97
CA PRO A 60 23.03 12.09 -2.89
C PRO A 60 22.29 12.56 -4.15
N ALA A 61 21.47 11.69 -4.74
CA ALA A 61 20.67 12.01 -5.93
C ALA A 61 19.61 13.10 -5.65
N ILE A 62 19.07 13.12 -4.43
CA ILE A 62 18.07 14.11 -4.01
C ILE A 62 18.74 15.43 -3.66
N ILE A 63 19.91 15.39 -3.02
CA ILE A 63 20.72 16.58 -2.75
C ILE A 63 21.09 17.30 -4.05
N GLU A 64 21.47 16.57 -5.09
CA GLU A 64 21.80 17.15 -6.40
C GLU A 64 20.60 17.86 -7.04
N GLN A 65 19.44 17.20 -7.06
CA GLN A 65 18.19 17.78 -7.56
C GLN A 65 17.73 19.00 -6.73
N LEU A 66 17.88 18.93 -5.40
CA LEU A 66 17.58 20.05 -4.50
C LEU A 66 18.49 21.25 -4.78
N LYS A 67 19.77 21.01 -5.07
CA LYS A 67 20.72 22.07 -5.41
C LYS A 67 20.34 22.72 -6.74
N GLU A 68 20.00 21.94 -7.76
CA GLU A 68 19.53 22.45 -9.04
C GLU A 68 18.26 23.31 -8.88
N LEU A 69 17.30 22.85 -8.07
CA LEU A 69 16.09 23.61 -7.74
C LEU A 69 16.40 24.90 -6.98
N ASP A 70 17.38 24.87 -6.06
CA ASP A 70 17.79 26.04 -5.29
C ASP A 70 18.55 27.07 -6.15
N ASP A 71 19.34 26.61 -7.12
CA ASP A 71 20.09 27.46 -8.05
C ASP A 71 19.22 28.04 -9.17
N THR A 72 18.01 27.49 -9.39
CA THR A 72 17.06 27.99 -10.39
C THR A 72 16.44 29.32 -9.95
N PRO A 73 16.51 30.39 -10.78
CA PRO A 73 15.86 31.66 -10.49
C PRO A 73 14.33 31.50 -10.37
N GLU A 74 13.70 32.14 -9.38
CA GLU A 74 12.25 32.04 -9.16
C GLU A 74 11.41 32.43 -10.39
N GLU A 75 11.92 33.33 -11.23
CA GLU A 75 11.28 33.77 -12.49
C GLU A 75 11.06 32.63 -13.50
N LYS A 76 11.83 31.54 -13.40
CA LYS A 76 11.71 30.36 -14.28
C LYS A 76 10.78 29.29 -13.72
N LEU A 77 10.34 29.43 -12.47
CA LEU A 77 9.48 28.46 -11.80
C LEU A 77 8.01 28.87 -11.99
N SER A 78 7.13 27.88 -12.11
CA SER A 78 5.69 28.12 -11.99
C SER A 78 5.35 28.69 -10.61
N SER A 79 4.22 29.40 -10.47
CA SER A 79 3.73 29.87 -9.17
C SER A 79 3.63 28.75 -8.13
N ASP A 80 3.25 27.55 -8.60
CA ASP A 80 3.07 26.37 -7.77
C ASP A 80 4.41 25.77 -7.35
N GLU A 81 5.39 25.71 -8.27
CA GLU A 81 6.76 25.26 -7.99
C GLU A 81 7.50 26.21 -7.03
N ALA A 82 7.32 27.52 -7.17
CA ALA A 82 7.89 28.50 -6.24
C ALA A 82 7.29 28.37 -4.83
N SER A 83 5.98 28.11 -4.73
CA SER A 83 5.31 27.82 -3.45
C SER A 83 5.79 26.51 -2.83
N ALA A 84 5.90 25.45 -3.64
CA ALA A 84 6.40 24.15 -3.24
C ALA A 84 7.87 24.22 -2.77
N ARG A 85 8.73 24.98 -3.46
CA ARG A 85 10.12 25.22 -3.05
C ARG A 85 10.21 25.85 -1.65
N ARG A 86 9.39 26.87 -1.36
CA ARG A 86 9.36 27.51 -0.04
C ARG A 86 8.92 26.54 1.07
N ARG A 87 7.89 25.72 0.80
CA ARG A 87 7.45 24.63 1.72
C ARG A 87 8.58 23.63 1.96
N LEU A 88 9.27 23.21 0.90
CA LEU A 88 10.38 22.27 0.97
C LEU A 88 11.56 22.80 1.79
N GLN A 89 11.90 24.08 1.66
CA GLN A 89 12.91 24.74 2.49
C GLN A 89 12.50 24.77 3.97
N LYS A 90 11.23 25.04 4.26
CA LYS A 90 10.68 24.99 5.63
C LYS A 90 10.79 23.58 6.23
N ILE A 91 10.41 22.54 5.48
CA ILE A 91 10.56 21.15 5.93
C ILE A 91 12.02 20.80 6.19
N ARG A 92 12.93 21.18 5.30
CA ARG A 92 14.38 20.94 5.49
C ARG A 92 14.88 21.56 6.80
N GLN A 93 14.45 22.78 7.13
CA GLN A 93 14.79 23.41 8.41
C GLN A 93 14.20 22.63 9.60
N MET A 94 12.91 22.30 9.55
CA MET A 94 12.24 21.54 10.62
C MET A 94 12.88 20.18 10.88
N VAL A 95 13.29 19.49 9.82
CA VAL A 95 13.87 18.15 9.90
C VAL A 95 15.34 18.17 10.35
N VAL A 96 16.06 19.29 10.18
CA VAL A 96 17.46 19.42 10.60
C VAL A 96 17.61 19.85 12.06
N SER A 97 16.65 20.61 12.61
CA SER A 97 16.70 21.11 14.00
C SER A 97 16.61 19.98 15.05
N PRO A 98 17.60 19.84 15.96
CA PRO A 98 17.60 18.82 17.02
C PRO A 98 16.44 18.92 18.02
N ASP A 99 15.87 20.10 18.18
CA ASP A 99 15.05 20.51 19.33
C ASP A 99 13.52 20.43 19.11
N GLN A 100 13.05 20.18 17.88
CA GLN A 100 11.61 20.23 17.51
C GLN A 100 10.91 18.87 17.27
N GLN A 101 11.50 17.76 17.70
CA GLN A 101 11.22 16.45 17.11
C GLN A 101 9.83 15.77 17.29
N PRO A 102 8.94 16.09 18.24
CA PRO A 102 7.64 15.38 18.32
C PRO A 102 6.42 16.14 17.77
N PHE A 103 6.40 17.47 17.76
CA PHE A 103 5.17 18.24 17.48
C PHE A 103 5.09 18.86 16.07
N ASP A 104 6.22 19.08 15.38
CA ASP A 104 6.24 19.67 14.02
C ASP A 104 6.06 18.64 12.89
N LEU A 105 6.04 17.34 13.20
CA LEU A 105 5.95 16.28 12.19
C LEU A 105 4.59 16.23 11.49
N ALA A 106 3.52 16.64 12.17
CA ALA A 106 2.19 16.79 11.56
C ALA A 106 2.15 17.94 10.54
N VAL A 107 2.87 19.03 10.81
CA VAL A 107 3.03 20.13 9.86
C VAL A 107 3.86 19.68 8.66
N VAL A 108 4.93 18.91 8.88
CA VAL A 108 5.72 18.30 7.79
C VAL A 108 4.85 17.35 6.96
N ALA A 109 4.00 16.54 7.58
CA ALA A 109 3.06 15.66 6.90
C ALA A 109 2.04 16.41 6.04
N ASP A 110 1.38 17.42 6.59
CA ASP A 110 0.45 18.29 5.87
C ASP A 110 1.11 19.00 4.68
N GLN A 111 2.37 19.42 4.85
CA GLN A 111 3.11 20.03 3.75
C GLN A 111 3.52 19.03 2.67
N ILE A 112 3.69 17.74 2.98
CA ILE A 112 4.05 16.72 2.00
C ILE A 112 2.81 16.21 1.26
N MET A 113 1.71 15.98 1.97
CA MET A 113 0.44 15.50 1.46
C MET A 113 -0.70 16.20 2.24
N PRO A 114 -1.17 17.36 1.77
CA PRO A 114 -2.24 18.09 2.45
C PRO A 114 -3.53 17.27 2.39
N LEU A 115 -4.24 17.20 3.52
CA LEU A 115 -5.50 16.49 3.55
C LEU A 115 -6.54 17.28 2.74
N PRO A 116 -7.40 16.60 1.95
CA PRO A 116 -8.58 17.26 1.41
C PRO A 116 -9.35 17.85 2.58
N SER A 117 -9.41 19.18 2.68
CA SER A 117 -10.11 19.82 3.78
C SER A 117 -11.60 19.52 3.65
N GLU A 118 -12.14 18.69 4.54
CA GLU A 118 -13.60 18.61 4.72
C GLU A 118 -14.08 19.96 5.26
N GLY A 119 -14.49 20.85 4.36
CA GLY A 119 -15.22 22.05 4.71
C GLY A 119 -14.54 23.38 4.39
N THR A 120 -14.39 23.69 3.10
CA THR A 120 -14.52 25.07 2.60
C THR A 120 -15.02 25.05 1.16
N GLY A 121 -16.30 25.42 0.98
CA GLY A 121 -16.88 25.69 -0.33
C GLY A 121 -16.28 26.95 -0.93
N GLY A 122 -15.15 26.80 -1.64
CA GLY A 122 -14.53 27.85 -2.41
C GLY A 122 -13.86 27.27 -3.64
N HIS A 123 -14.30 27.68 -4.83
CA HIS A 123 -13.57 27.45 -6.07
C HIS A 123 -12.14 28.00 -5.95
N GLY A 124 -11.13 27.13 -6.01
CA GLY A 124 -9.74 27.52 -6.24
C GLY A 124 -8.72 26.73 -5.42
N GLY A 125 -7.97 25.87 -6.10
CA GLY A 125 -6.74 25.26 -5.59
C GLY A 125 -6.91 23.79 -5.20
N HIS A 126 -6.64 22.88 -6.13
CA HIS A 126 -6.09 21.58 -5.72
C HIS A 126 -4.81 21.91 -4.94
N THR A 127 -4.79 21.67 -3.63
CA THR A 127 -3.55 21.78 -2.86
C THR A 127 -2.68 20.60 -3.26
N GLU A 128 -1.89 20.75 -4.33
CA GLU A 128 -0.88 19.77 -4.69
C GLU A 128 0.13 19.61 -3.56
N GLY A 129 0.40 18.35 -3.20
CA GLY A 129 1.46 17.99 -2.26
C GLY A 129 2.83 18.19 -2.91
N LEU A 130 3.88 18.22 -2.08
CA LEU A 130 5.26 18.32 -2.58
C LEU A 130 5.64 17.17 -3.53
N ASN A 131 5.04 15.99 -3.33
CA ASN A 131 5.25 14.84 -4.21
C ASN A 131 4.54 14.97 -5.56
N ASP A 132 3.49 15.79 -5.66
CA ASP A 132 2.76 16.03 -6.92
C ASP A 132 3.54 17.04 -7.77
N THR A 133 3.99 18.13 -7.16
CA THR A 133 4.82 19.16 -7.81
C THR A 133 6.23 18.65 -8.13
N PHE A 134 6.82 17.81 -7.26
CA PHE A 134 8.15 17.23 -7.47
C PHE A 134 8.12 15.69 -7.42
N PRO A 135 7.77 15.01 -8.53
CA PRO A 135 7.63 13.55 -8.57
C PRO A 135 8.95 12.77 -8.29
N TRP A 136 10.10 13.43 -8.44
CA TRP A 136 11.42 12.88 -8.14
C TRP A 136 11.71 12.85 -6.62
N LEU A 137 11.06 13.71 -5.84
CA LEU A 137 11.33 13.89 -4.42
C LEU A 137 10.88 12.66 -3.62
N ARG A 138 9.67 12.16 -3.88
CA ARG A 138 9.09 10.93 -3.29
C ARG A 138 9.26 10.87 -1.77
N LEU A 139 8.90 11.94 -1.06
CA LEU A 139 8.92 11.98 0.38
C LEU A 139 7.94 10.97 0.97
N PRO A 140 8.24 10.41 2.17
CA PRO A 140 7.27 9.64 2.92
C PRO A 140 5.96 10.41 3.09
N ALA A 141 4.83 9.76 2.82
CA ALA A 141 3.49 10.28 3.05
C ALA A 141 2.93 9.77 4.39
N VAL A 142 2.03 10.56 4.99
CA VAL A 142 1.22 10.14 6.13
C VAL A 142 -0.22 10.10 5.66
N ILE A 143 -0.91 8.97 5.86
CA ILE A 143 -2.35 8.88 5.59
C ILE A 143 -3.06 8.98 6.93
N PRO A 144 -4.03 9.90 7.09
CA PRO A 144 -4.90 9.89 8.26
C PRO A 144 -5.66 8.57 8.29
N GLY A 145 -5.30 7.67 9.21
CA GLY A 145 -5.97 6.38 9.38
C GLY A 145 -5.12 5.11 9.23
N GLY A 146 -3.80 5.17 8.94
CA GLY A 146 -2.92 4.05 9.31
C GLY A 146 -2.04 3.35 8.27
N ASN A 147 -0.89 2.84 8.74
CA ASN A 147 -0.18 1.70 8.12
C ASN A 147 -0.67 0.34 8.66
N MET A 148 -1.46 0.36 9.75
CA MET A 148 -2.16 -0.81 10.27
C MET A 148 -3.09 -1.40 9.21
N TRP A 149 -3.65 -0.58 8.33
CA TRP A 149 -4.39 -1.05 7.17
C TRP A 149 -3.54 -1.98 6.30
N ALA A 150 -2.32 -1.58 5.93
CA ALA A 150 -1.45 -2.40 5.07
C ALA A 150 -1.04 -3.70 5.77
N SER A 151 -0.64 -3.63 7.04
CA SER A 151 -0.27 -4.81 7.83
C SER A 151 -1.44 -5.79 8.00
N THR A 152 -2.62 -5.30 8.35
CA THR A 152 -3.85 -6.10 8.47
C THR A 152 -4.29 -6.65 7.11
N TYR A 153 -4.23 -5.83 6.05
CA TYR A 153 -4.54 -6.24 4.68
C TYR A 153 -3.66 -7.43 4.28
N PHE A 154 -2.33 -7.30 4.37
CA PHE A 154 -1.39 -8.35 3.96
C PHE A 154 -1.48 -9.59 4.85
N LEU A 155 -1.74 -9.43 6.15
CA LEU A 155 -1.94 -10.54 7.06
C LEU A 155 -3.20 -11.34 6.70
N LEU A 156 -4.35 -10.67 6.60
CA LEU A 156 -5.63 -11.32 6.32
C LEU A 156 -5.66 -11.95 4.92
N THR A 157 -5.28 -11.18 3.89
CA THR A 157 -5.29 -11.66 2.51
C THR A 157 -4.17 -12.67 2.22
N GLY A 158 -3.01 -12.53 2.87
CA GLY A 158 -1.92 -13.49 2.77
C GLY A 158 -2.26 -14.83 3.44
N PHE A 159 -2.82 -14.81 4.65
CA PHE A 159 -3.28 -16.02 5.33
C PHE A 159 -4.38 -16.73 4.53
N HIS A 160 -5.32 -15.97 3.97
CA HIS A 160 -6.34 -16.51 3.07
C HIS A 160 -5.73 -17.13 1.80
N ALA A 161 -4.75 -16.48 1.16
CA ALA A 161 -4.07 -17.01 -0.02
C ALA A 161 -3.36 -18.35 0.25
N ILE A 162 -2.80 -18.54 1.46
CA ILE A 162 -2.25 -19.83 1.89
C ILE A 162 -3.35 -20.91 1.92
N HIS A 163 -4.54 -20.59 2.43
CA HIS A 163 -5.66 -21.55 2.48
C HIS A 163 -6.15 -21.91 1.07
N VAL A 164 -6.22 -20.93 0.16
CA VAL A 164 -6.55 -21.20 -1.26
C VAL A 164 -5.51 -22.13 -1.87
N ALA A 165 -4.21 -21.89 -1.64
CA ALA A 165 -3.14 -22.75 -2.16
C ALA A 165 -3.22 -24.19 -1.61
N VAL A 166 -3.50 -24.36 -0.31
CA VAL A 166 -3.74 -25.69 0.30
C VAL A 166 -4.96 -26.36 -0.32
N GLY A 167 -6.06 -25.63 -0.52
CA GLY A 167 -7.26 -26.16 -1.18
C GLY A 167 -6.98 -26.61 -2.61
N LEU A 168 -6.25 -25.81 -3.40
CA LEU A 168 -5.84 -26.15 -4.75
C LEU A 168 -4.97 -27.41 -4.79
N LEU A 169 -4.04 -27.56 -3.84
CA LEU A 169 -3.22 -28.76 -3.70
C LEU A 169 -4.09 -29.99 -3.40
N VAL A 170 -5.07 -29.87 -2.50
CA VAL A 170 -6.02 -30.95 -2.20
C VAL A 170 -6.82 -31.34 -3.45
N PHE A 171 -7.36 -30.38 -4.21
CA PHE A 171 -8.08 -30.67 -5.45
C PHE A 171 -7.18 -31.31 -6.51
N ALA A 172 -5.93 -30.86 -6.64
CA ALA A 172 -4.95 -31.44 -7.55
C ALA A 172 -4.69 -32.91 -7.22
N ILE A 173 -4.50 -33.23 -5.93
CA ILE A 173 -4.34 -34.62 -5.46
C ILE A 173 -5.58 -35.45 -5.76
N LEU A 174 -6.79 -34.92 -5.48
CA LEU A 174 -8.04 -35.65 -5.73
C LEU A 174 -8.27 -35.98 -7.20
N LEU A 175 -7.79 -35.14 -8.14
CA LEU A 175 -7.89 -35.40 -9.58
C LEU A 175 -7.11 -36.64 -10.01
N THR A 176 -6.02 -37.01 -9.30
CA THR A 176 -5.22 -38.21 -9.56
C THR A 176 -5.96 -39.50 -9.21
N TYR A 177 -6.98 -39.42 -8.35
CA TYR A 177 -7.74 -40.58 -7.89
C TYR A 177 -8.94 -40.93 -8.77
N ARG A 178 -9.41 -42.17 -8.66
CA ARG A 178 -10.77 -42.54 -9.10
C ARG A 178 -11.78 -42.08 -8.04
N LEU A 179 -12.71 -41.23 -8.48
CA LEU A 179 -13.79 -40.71 -7.66
C LEU A 179 -14.89 -41.77 -7.63
N ASP A 180 -14.98 -42.50 -6.53
CA ASP A 180 -15.92 -43.59 -6.33
C ASP A 180 -16.58 -43.44 -4.95
N ARG A 181 -17.72 -44.10 -4.70
CA ARG A 181 -18.51 -43.92 -3.45
C ARG A 181 -17.71 -44.14 -2.18
N LYS A 182 -16.71 -45.04 -2.22
CA LYS A 182 -15.81 -45.31 -1.08
C LYS A 182 -15.00 -44.09 -0.63
N ARG A 183 -14.82 -43.09 -1.51
CA ARG A 183 -14.06 -41.86 -1.25
C ARG A 183 -14.96 -40.63 -1.22
N ALA A 184 -16.28 -40.82 -1.21
CA ALA A 184 -17.25 -39.72 -1.16
C ALA A 184 -17.01 -38.80 0.03
N GLY A 185 -16.76 -39.34 1.23
CA GLY A 185 -16.48 -38.53 2.41
C GLY A 185 -15.22 -37.66 2.29
N MET A 186 -14.18 -38.11 1.59
CA MET A 186 -12.99 -37.29 1.35
C MET A 186 -13.27 -36.13 0.39
N ILE A 187 -14.10 -36.36 -0.63
CA ILE A 187 -14.52 -35.33 -1.59
C ILE A 187 -15.43 -34.32 -0.90
N GLU A 188 -16.34 -34.78 -0.05
CA GLU A 188 -17.24 -33.94 0.73
C GLU A 188 -16.46 -33.05 1.68
N ASN A 189 -15.49 -33.60 2.43
CA ASN A 189 -14.62 -32.81 3.30
C ASN A 189 -13.80 -31.77 2.52
N ALA A 190 -13.29 -32.12 1.33
CA ALA A 190 -12.57 -31.17 0.48
C ALA A 190 -13.49 -30.06 -0.05
N GLY A 191 -14.73 -30.40 -0.41
CA GLY A 191 -15.75 -29.43 -0.80
C GLY A 191 -16.12 -28.49 0.35
N LEU A 192 -16.32 -29.01 1.56
CA LEU A 192 -16.59 -28.23 2.77
C LEU A 192 -15.43 -27.28 3.10
N TYR A 193 -14.18 -27.75 2.97
CA TYR A 193 -13.00 -26.89 3.13
C TYR A 193 -13.00 -25.75 2.11
N TRP A 194 -13.28 -26.04 0.84
CA TRP A 194 -13.32 -25.02 -0.21
C TRP A 194 -14.41 -23.99 0.03
N HIS A 195 -15.62 -24.43 0.41
CA HIS A 195 -16.71 -23.54 0.76
C HIS A 195 -16.39 -22.65 1.97
N PHE A 196 -15.68 -23.18 2.97
CA PHE A 196 -15.19 -22.37 4.08
C PHE A 196 -14.24 -21.27 3.61
N VAL A 197 -13.28 -21.60 2.73
CA VAL A 197 -12.34 -20.63 2.15
C VAL A 197 -13.10 -19.55 1.38
N ASP A 198 -14.05 -19.93 0.52
CA ASP A 198 -14.89 -18.99 -0.24
C ASP A 198 -15.71 -18.08 0.70
N LEU A 199 -16.30 -18.63 1.76
CA LEU A 199 -17.07 -17.86 2.74
C LEU A 199 -16.20 -16.81 3.44
N VAL A 200 -14.97 -17.17 3.86
CA VAL A 200 -14.03 -16.21 4.43
C VAL A 200 -13.75 -15.07 3.44
N TRP A 201 -13.58 -15.38 2.14
CA TRP A 201 -13.36 -14.34 1.12
C TRP A 201 -14.56 -13.40 0.94
N ILE A 202 -15.79 -13.94 0.98
CA ILE A 202 -17.02 -13.14 0.90
C ILE A 202 -17.10 -12.09 2.01
N PHE A 203 -16.54 -12.35 3.20
CA PHE A 203 -16.46 -11.35 4.28
C PHE A 203 -15.22 -10.45 4.16
N LEU A 204 -14.06 -10.98 3.77
CA LEU A 204 -12.83 -10.19 3.63
C LEU A 204 -12.92 -9.16 2.49
N PHE A 205 -13.56 -9.51 1.38
CA PHE A 205 -13.69 -8.63 0.23
C PHE A 205 -14.35 -7.28 0.58
N PRO A 206 -15.59 -7.23 1.12
CA PRO A 206 -16.21 -5.97 1.48
C PRO A 206 -15.43 -5.25 2.59
N LEU A 207 -14.92 -5.98 3.59
CA LEU A 207 -14.16 -5.40 4.70
C LEU A 207 -12.91 -4.64 4.26
N LEU A 208 -12.22 -5.11 3.22
CA LEU A 208 -10.95 -4.54 2.77
C LEU A 208 -11.05 -3.64 1.52
N TYR A 209 -12.12 -3.77 0.74
CA TYR A 209 -12.27 -3.06 -0.54
C TYR A 209 -13.45 -2.07 -0.59
N LEU A 210 -14.44 -2.16 0.30
CA LEU A 210 -15.63 -1.30 0.29
C LEU A 210 -15.69 -0.30 1.47
N PHE A 211 -14.78 -0.42 2.43
CA PHE A 211 -14.61 0.51 3.55
C PHE A 211 -13.19 1.10 3.51
#